data_AF-A0A7Y5KDK5-F1
#
_entry.id   AF-A0A7Y5KDK5-F1
#
_cell.length_a   1.000
_cell.length_b   1.000
_cell.length_c   1.000
_cell.angle_alpha   90.00
_cell.angle_beta   90.00
_cell.angle_gamma   90.00
#
_symmetry.space_group_name_H-M   'P 1'
#
loop_
_entity.id
_entity.type
_entity.pdbx_description
1 polymer ?
#
loop_
_entity_poly.entity_id
_entity_poly.type
_entity_poly.pdbx_seq_one_letter_code
_entity_poly.pdbx_strand_id
1 'polypeptide(L)'
;MIEPKTFYRKLDDLLRKIGKEKSGKKFLATIVAEIERLFGEDLRLTNGRIYQEQGEIFTLIAPQEKTKPKQGHRLSAKSEAVQRVLKFGSYIFDDPALGTEFGIDGQTEYAIPAAFTVARNPARRWLFVFELNSGWSREEIEFCMNAVRSALNYRLFSDAIKN
;
A
#
# COMPACT_ATOMS: atom_id res chain seq x y z
N MET A 1 20.81 -0.73 3.52
CA MET A 1 20.35 0.08 4.66
C MET A 1 20.54 1.53 4.28
N ILE A 2 19.44 2.27 4.21
CA ILE A 2 19.46 3.68 3.84
C ILE A 2 20.05 4.50 4.98
N GLU A 3 20.78 5.57 4.67
CA GLU A 3 21.23 6.50 5.69
C GLU A 3 20.00 7.14 6.37
N PRO A 4 19.87 7.08 7.72
CA PRO A 4 18.66 7.53 8.41
C PRO A 4 18.25 8.96 8.05
N LYS A 5 19.21 9.88 7.97
CA LYS A 5 18.94 11.28 7.62
C LYS A 5 18.33 11.43 6.22
N THR A 6 18.82 10.64 5.26
CA THR A 6 18.29 10.63 3.90
C THR A 6 16.89 10.03 3.87
N PHE A 7 16.65 8.96 4.62
CA PHE A 7 15.33 8.35 4.78
C PHE A 7 14.30 9.33 5.34
N TYR A 8 14.59 9.97 6.47
CA TYR A 8 13.67 10.91 7.10
C TYR A 8 13.35 12.10 6.20
N ARG A 9 14.34 12.59 5.43
CA ARG A 9 14.11 13.66 4.46
C ARG A 9 13.17 13.24 3.33
N LYS A 10 13.39 12.06 2.73
CA LYS A 10 12.50 11.51 1.70
C LYS A 10 11.09 11.30 2.24
N LEU A 11 10.97 10.84 3.49
CA LEU A 11 9.68 10.64 4.14
C LEU A 11 8.97 11.97 4.37
N ASP A 12 9.66 12.97 4.92
CA ASP A 12 9.08 14.30 5.12
C ASP A 12 8.61 14.94 3.80
N ASP A 13 9.35 14.76 2.71
CA ASP A 13 8.93 15.20 1.37
C ASP A 13 7.64 14.48 0.92
N LEU A 14 7.54 13.16 1.11
CA LEU A 14 6.33 12.39 0.81
C LEU A 14 5.13 12.84 1.67
N LEU A 15 5.32 13.02 2.97
CA LEU A 15 4.27 13.44 3.90
C LEU A 15 3.78 14.86 3.56
N ARG A 16 4.69 15.77 3.22
CA ARG A 16 4.33 17.12 2.73
C ARG A 16 3.53 17.05 1.43
N LYS A 17 3.85 16.14 0.51
CA LYS A 17 3.09 15.93 -0.73
C LYS A 17 1.67 15.42 -0.44
N ILE A 18 1.53 14.42 0.43
CA ILE A 18 0.23 13.91 0.89
C ILE A 18 -0.64 15.03 1.48
N GLY A 19 -0.04 15.93 2.26
CA GLY A 19 -0.75 17.06 2.86
C GLY A 19 -1.21 18.14 1.88
N LYS A 20 -0.46 18.37 0.78
CA LYS A 20 -0.71 19.46 -0.19
C LYS A 20 -1.56 19.04 -1.39
N GLU A 21 -1.48 17.78 -1.81
CA GLU A 21 -2.14 17.32 -3.03
C GLU A 21 -3.67 17.27 -2.85
N LYS A 22 -4.42 17.69 -3.88
CA LYS A 22 -5.88 17.63 -3.86
C LYS A 22 -6.32 16.16 -3.89
N SER A 23 -7.21 15.76 -2.98
CA SER A 23 -7.81 14.42 -2.96
C SER A 23 -8.81 14.22 -4.11
N GLY A 24 -8.27 13.99 -5.31
CA GLY A 24 -9.03 13.66 -6.51
C GLY A 24 -9.03 12.17 -6.85
N LYS A 25 -9.65 11.81 -7.98
CA LYS A 25 -9.75 10.42 -8.48
C LYS A 25 -8.39 9.70 -8.63
N LYS A 26 -7.30 10.45 -8.78
CA LYS A 26 -5.94 9.91 -8.97
C LYS A 26 -5.04 10.04 -7.74
N PHE A 27 -5.51 10.66 -6.65
CA PHE A 27 -4.67 10.98 -5.49
C PHE A 27 -3.94 9.76 -4.94
N LEU A 28 -4.68 8.69 -4.60
CA LEU A 28 -4.07 7.48 -4.04
C LEU A 28 -3.09 6.81 -5.02
N ALA A 29 -3.40 6.82 -6.32
CA ALA A 29 -2.51 6.30 -7.37
C ALA A 29 -1.21 7.12 -7.49
N THR A 30 -1.29 8.45 -7.40
CA THR A 30 -0.08 9.31 -7.37
C THR A 30 0.78 8.98 -6.15
N ILE A 31 0.17 8.75 -4.99
CA ILE A 31 0.93 8.43 -3.77
C ILE A 31 1.64 7.08 -3.88
N VAL A 32 1.01 6.05 -4.45
CA VAL A 32 1.70 4.77 -4.69
C VAL A 32 2.91 4.94 -5.60
N ALA A 33 2.74 5.61 -6.74
CA ALA A 33 3.85 5.86 -7.65
C ALA A 33 4.97 6.67 -6.99
N GLU A 34 4.62 7.62 -6.11
CA GLU A 34 5.61 8.40 -5.37
C GLU A 34 6.38 7.57 -4.33
N ILE A 35 5.70 6.66 -3.62
CA ILE A 35 6.35 5.75 -2.67
C ILE A 35 7.39 4.91 -3.40
N GLU A 36 7.01 4.27 -4.51
CA GLU A 36 7.94 3.48 -5.32
C GLU A 36 9.11 4.33 -5.86
N ARG A 37 8.83 5.54 -6.34
CA ARG A 37 9.85 6.44 -6.87
C ARG A 37 10.87 6.89 -5.81
N LEU A 38 10.41 7.16 -4.59
CA LEU A 38 11.27 7.67 -3.52
C LEU A 38 12.01 6.57 -2.78
N PHE A 39 11.32 5.46 -2.53
CA PHE A 39 11.74 4.41 -1.61
C PHE A 39 11.96 3.05 -2.27
N GLY A 40 11.63 2.86 -3.55
CA GLY A 40 11.68 1.53 -4.17
C GLY A 40 13.06 0.90 -4.15
N GLU A 41 14.12 1.69 -4.38
CA GLU A 41 15.50 1.22 -4.26
C GLU A 41 15.91 0.96 -2.81
N ASP A 42 15.64 1.93 -1.92
CA ASP A 42 16.11 1.90 -0.53
C ASP A 42 15.40 0.85 0.32
N LEU A 43 14.08 0.75 0.15
CA LEU A 43 13.21 -0.17 0.89
C LEU A 43 12.96 -1.47 0.12
N ARG A 44 13.53 -1.63 -1.09
CA ARG A 44 13.30 -2.79 -1.96
C ARG A 44 11.83 -3.01 -2.28
N LEU A 45 11.09 -1.91 -2.45
CA LEU A 45 9.64 -1.90 -2.60
C LEU A 45 9.25 -1.67 -4.07
N THR A 46 8.47 -2.58 -4.64
CA THR A 46 8.05 -2.54 -6.06
C THR A 46 6.60 -2.99 -6.24
N ASN A 47 6.09 -2.88 -7.48
CA ASN A 47 4.78 -3.37 -7.91
C ASN A 47 3.62 -2.94 -7.00
N GLY A 48 3.56 -1.64 -6.72
CA GLY A 48 2.55 -1.00 -5.90
C GLY A 48 1.15 -1.12 -6.51
N ARG A 49 0.24 -1.70 -5.74
CA ARG A 49 -1.16 -1.95 -6.09
C ARG A 49 -2.08 -1.25 -5.10
N ILE A 50 -3.21 -0.78 -5.60
CA ILE A 50 -4.29 -0.22 -4.78
C ILE A 50 -5.57 -0.94 -5.09
N TYR A 51 -6.23 -1.42 -4.05
CA TYR A 51 -7.55 -1.98 -4.11
C TYR A 51 -8.55 -1.09 -3.40
N GLN A 52 -9.76 -1.03 -3.93
CA GLN A 52 -10.88 -0.35 -3.30
C GLN A 52 -11.90 -1.38 -2.81
N GLU A 53 -12.36 -1.22 -1.58
CA GLU A 53 -13.45 -2.01 -1.04
C GLU A 53 -14.78 -1.70 -1.73
N GLN A 54 -15.50 -2.75 -2.12
CA GLN A 54 -16.84 -2.70 -2.70
C GLN A 54 -17.67 -3.87 -2.14
N GLY A 55 -18.27 -3.67 -0.96
CA GLY A 55 -18.97 -4.75 -0.24
C GLY A 55 -17.98 -5.80 0.26
N GLU A 56 -18.17 -7.06 -0.13
CA GLU A 56 -17.37 -8.20 0.36
C GLU A 56 -16.08 -8.44 -0.43
N ILE A 57 -15.70 -7.51 -1.31
CA ILE A 57 -14.53 -7.65 -2.19
C ILE A 57 -13.70 -6.36 -2.24
N PHE A 58 -12.40 -6.54 -2.43
CA PHE A 58 -11.46 -5.49 -2.79
C PHE A 58 -11.13 -5.62 -4.27
N THR A 59 -11.37 -4.56 -5.05
CA THR A 59 -11.11 -4.56 -6.50
C THR A 59 -9.92 -3.67 -6.82
N LEU A 60 -8.97 -4.18 -7.61
CA LEU A 60 -7.79 -3.44 -8.06
C LEU A 60 -8.20 -2.19 -8.85
N ILE A 61 -7.74 -1.02 -8.43
CA ILE A 61 -7.98 0.28 -9.08
C ILE A 61 -6.71 0.92 -9.64
N ALA A 62 -5.53 0.48 -9.18
CA ALA A 62 -4.23 0.88 -9.70
C ALA A 62 -3.19 -0.25 -9.49
N PRO A 63 -2.28 -0.52 -10.43
CA PRO A 63 -2.22 0.08 -11.77
C PRO A 63 -3.45 -0.29 -12.61
N GLN A 64 -3.80 0.55 -13.60
CA GLN A 64 -4.90 0.22 -14.52
C GLN A 64 -4.42 -0.84 -15.51
N GLU A 65 -4.76 -2.09 -15.27
CA GLU A 65 -4.50 -3.17 -16.22
C GLU A 65 -5.47 -3.06 -17.41
N LYS A 66 -4.92 -3.07 -18.63
CA LYS A 66 -5.71 -3.03 -19.89
C LYS A 66 -6.22 -4.41 -20.33
N THR A 67 -5.86 -5.47 -19.62
CA THR A 67 -6.11 -6.87 -20.00
C THR A 67 -7.10 -7.55 -19.06
N LYS A 68 -7.57 -8.75 -19.45
CA LYS A 68 -8.51 -9.57 -18.66
C LYS A 68 -8.03 -9.71 -17.20
N PRO A 69 -8.96 -9.71 -16.22
CA PRO A 69 -8.61 -9.78 -14.80
C PRO A 69 -7.83 -11.07 -14.50
N LYS A 70 -6.61 -10.92 -13.98
CA LYS A 70 -5.76 -12.02 -13.49
C LYS A 70 -6.04 -12.27 -12.00
N GLN A 71 -5.41 -13.32 -11.45
CA GLN A 71 -5.30 -13.52 -10.00
C GLN A 71 -4.74 -12.25 -9.35
N GLY A 72 -5.25 -11.89 -8.17
CA GLY A 72 -4.90 -10.63 -7.52
C GLY A 72 -5.63 -9.40 -8.08
N HIS A 73 -6.59 -9.52 -9.01
CA HIS A 73 -7.43 -8.38 -9.43
C HIS A 73 -8.61 -8.12 -8.48
N ARG A 74 -9.12 -9.18 -7.84
CA ARG A 74 -10.17 -9.13 -6.82
C ARG A 74 -9.71 -9.94 -5.62
N LEU A 75 -9.80 -9.38 -4.43
CA LEU A 75 -9.49 -10.04 -3.17
C LEU A 75 -10.78 -10.17 -2.36
N SER A 76 -10.95 -11.27 -1.65
CA SER A 76 -12.09 -11.41 -0.75
C SER A 76 -11.85 -10.57 0.50
N ALA A 77 -12.83 -9.77 0.93
CA ALA A 77 -12.73 -9.08 2.21
C ALA A 77 -12.60 -10.06 3.38
N LYS A 78 -13.07 -11.32 3.23
CA LYS A 78 -13.04 -12.37 4.25
C LYS A 78 -11.78 -13.22 4.23
N SER A 79 -10.88 -12.98 3.29
CA SER A 79 -9.66 -13.78 3.22
C SER A 79 -8.76 -13.52 4.42
N GLU A 80 -7.96 -14.52 4.78
CA GLU A 80 -7.06 -14.37 5.91
C GLU A 80 -6.07 -13.22 5.71
N ALA A 81 -5.54 -13.06 4.49
CA ALA A 81 -4.58 -12.03 4.19
C ALA A 81 -5.18 -10.62 4.35
N VAL A 82 -6.37 -10.40 3.79
CA VAL A 82 -7.07 -9.11 3.91
C VAL A 82 -7.48 -8.85 5.36
N GLN A 83 -8.00 -9.86 6.07
CA GLN A 83 -8.42 -9.73 7.46
C GLN A 83 -7.26 -9.35 8.39
N ARG A 84 -6.05 -9.87 8.16
CA ARG A 84 -4.85 -9.48 8.92
C ARG A 84 -4.55 -7.99 8.72
N VAL A 85 -4.56 -7.49 7.49
CA VAL A 85 -4.30 -6.05 7.23
C VAL A 85 -5.41 -5.18 7.80
N LEU A 86 -6.68 -5.59 7.69
CA LEU A 86 -7.80 -4.85 8.26
C LEU A 86 -7.75 -4.80 9.80
N LYS A 87 -7.30 -5.87 10.45
CA LYS A 87 -7.16 -5.97 11.90
C LYS A 87 -6.00 -5.13 12.44
N PHE A 88 -4.83 -5.19 11.79
CA PHE A 88 -3.61 -4.57 12.30
C PHE A 88 -3.28 -3.22 11.65
N GLY A 89 -3.96 -2.86 10.56
CA GLY A 89 -3.73 -1.62 9.80
C GLY A 89 -2.61 -1.74 8.77
N SER A 90 -1.56 -2.51 9.08
CA SER A 90 -0.47 -2.88 8.17
C SER A 90 0.00 -4.32 8.47
N TYR A 91 0.55 -5.00 7.48
CA TYR A 91 1.04 -6.37 7.61
C TYR A 91 2.11 -6.69 6.55
N ILE A 92 3.13 -7.46 6.95
CA ILE A 92 4.15 -8.02 6.05
C ILE A 92 3.93 -9.54 6.02
N PHE A 93 3.78 -10.10 4.83
CA PHE A 93 3.41 -11.50 4.60
C PHE A 93 4.65 -12.38 4.47
N ASP A 94 5.40 -12.50 5.57
CA ASP A 94 6.58 -13.35 5.68
C ASP A 94 6.28 -14.86 5.60
N ASP A 95 5.01 -15.25 5.72
CA ASP A 95 4.51 -16.59 5.36
C ASP A 95 4.10 -16.62 3.88
N PRO A 96 4.81 -17.39 3.02
CA PRO A 96 4.50 -17.53 1.60
C PRO A 96 3.07 -18.01 1.32
N ALA A 97 2.45 -18.78 2.23
CA ALA A 97 1.10 -19.30 2.05
C ALA A 97 0.03 -18.21 2.07
N LEU A 98 0.30 -17.08 2.74
CA LEU A 98 -0.63 -15.96 2.86
C LEU A 98 -0.45 -14.91 1.75
N GLY A 99 0.65 -14.96 0.99
CA GLY A 99 0.99 -13.97 -0.03
C GLY A 99 0.36 -14.22 -1.41
N THR A 100 -0.02 -15.46 -1.72
CA THR A 100 -0.49 -15.88 -3.06
C THR A 100 -1.82 -15.25 -3.48
N GLU A 101 -2.61 -14.76 -2.54
CA GLU A 101 -3.90 -14.15 -2.84
C GLU A 101 -3.76 -12.83 -3.60
N PHE A 102 -2.63 -12.12 -3.40
CA PHE A 102 -2.34 -10.87 -4.11
C PHE A 102 -1.90 -11.08 -5.57
N GLY A 103 -1.86 -12.33 -6.06
CA GLY A 103 -1.31 -12.65 -7.39
C GLY A 103 0.19 -12.38 -7.48
N ILE A 104 0.86 -12.38 -6.32
CA ILE A 104 2.31 -12.32 -6.21
C ILE A 104 2.78 -13.76 -6.20
N ASP A 105 2.86 -14.31 -7.41
CA ASP A 105 3.31 -15.67 -7.64
C ASP A 105 4.84 -15.62 -7.57
N GLY A 106 5.46 -16.40 -6.67
CA GLY A 106 6.91 -16.39 -6.41
C GLY A 106 7.81 -16.87 -7.57
N GLN A 107 7.42 -16.61 -8.82
CA GLN A 107 8.19 -16.87 -10.04
C GLN A 107 9.34 -15.88 -10.26
N THR A 108 9.26 -14.69 -9.68
CA THR A 108 10.41 -13.80 -9.50
C THR A 108 11.01 -14.04 -8.13
N GLU A 109 12.32 -14.31 -8.08
CA GLU A 109 13.09 -14.54 -6.85
C GLU A 109 12.64 -13.61 -5.71
N TYR A 110 12.02 -14.19 -4.67
CA TYR A 110 11.76 -13.56 -3.37
C TYR A 110 10.97 -12.23 -3.39
N ALA A 111 9.69 -12.28 -3.78
CA ALA A 111 8.75 -11.18 -3.57
C ALA A 111 7.85 -11.46 -2.33
N ILE A 112 8.10 -10.75 -1.22
CA ILE A 112 7.26 -10.81 -0.01
C ILE A 112 6.22 -9.70 -0.07
N PRO A 113 4.91 -9.99 -0.01
CA PRO A 113 3.91 -8.94 0.02
C PRO A 113 3.98 -8.11 1.31
N ALA A 114 3.76 -6.81 1.19
CA ALA A 114 3.53 -5.92 2.33
C ALA A 114 2.35 -5.00 2.03
N ALA A 115 1.41 -4.90 2.97
CA ALA A 115 0.18 -4.17 2.74
C ALA A 115 -0.24 -3.30 3.92
N PHE A 116 -0.91 -2.18 3.63
CA PHE A 116 -1.57 -1.36 4.63
C PHE A 116 -2.95 -0.91 4.15
N THR A 117 -3.85 -0.66 5.09
CA THR A 117 -5.19 -0.15 4.80
C THR A 117 -5.33 1.31 5.20
N VAL A 118 -6.06 2.07 4.38
CA VAL A 118 -6.50 3.43 4.68
C VAL A 118 -8.00 3.55 4.51
N ALA A 119 -8.65 4.39 5.30
CA ALA A 119 -10.09 4.58 5.29
C ALA A 119 -10.42 6.07 5.24
N ARG A 120 -11.32 6.48 4.34
CA ARG A 120 -11.91 7.82 4.38
C ARG A 120 -13.04 7.87 5.40
N ASN A 121 -13.80 6.78 5.48
CA ASN A 121 -14.84 6.51 6.46
C ASN A 121 -15.05 4.99 6.53
N PRO A 122 -15.88 4.46 7.46
CA PRO A 122 -16.12 3.01 7.56
C PRO A 122 -16.65 2.36 6.27
N ALA A 123 -17.23 3.14 5.34
CA ALA A 123 -17.80 2.65 4.08
C ALA A 123 -16.83 2.74 2.88
N ARG A 124 -15.65 3.36 3.04
CA ARG A 124 -14.66 3.52 1.97
C ARG A 124 -13.26 3.26 2.48
N ARG A 125 -12.82 2.02 2.30
CA ARG A 125 -11.46 1.54 2.56
C ARG A 125 -10.70 1.28 1.28
N TRP A 126 -9.40 1.48 1.34
CA TRP A 126 -8.45 1.10 0.32
C TRP A 126 -7.34 0.27 0.93
N LEU A 127 -6.91 -0.74 0.20
CA LEU A 127 -5.78 -1.58 0.54
C LEU A 127 -4.63 -1.24 -0.41
N PHE A 128 -3.48 -0.93 0.15
CA PHE A 128 -2.23 -0.70 -0.56
C PHE A 128 -1.40 -1.96 -0.40
N VAL A 129 -0.87 -2.50 -1.49
CA VAL A 129 -0.06 -3.72 -1.48
C VAL A 129 1.19 -3.46 -2.31
N PHE A 130 2.34 -3.88 -1.79
CA PHE A 130 3.63 -3.80 -2.48
C PHE A 130 4.34 -5.15 -2.40
N GLU A 131 5.29 -5.34 -3.31
CA GLU A 131 6.23 -6.45 -3.29
C GLU A 131 7.55 -5.98 -2.68
N LEU A 132 8.05 -6.74 -1.71
CA LEU A 132 9.36 -6.55 -1.10
C LEU A 132 10.35 -7.53 -1.72
N ASN A 133 11.37 -6.98 -2.40
CA ASN A 133 12.46 -7.76 -2.97
C ASN A 133 13.53 -8.06 -1.91
N SER A 134 14.44 -8.98 -2.21
CA SER A 134 15.55 -9.37 -1.33
C SER A 134 16.31 -8.17 -0.75
N GLY A 135 16.59 -8.21 0.56
CA GLY A 135 17.36 -7.19 1.27
C GLY A 135 16.52 -6.04 1.86
N TRP A 136 15.20 -6.20 1.94
CA TRP A 136 14.33 -5.32 2.73
C TRP A 136 14.61 -5.42 4.23
N SER A 137 14.29 -4.35 4.97
CA SER A 137 14.36 -4.30 6.44
C SER A 137 12.97 -4.15 7.03
N ARG A 138 12.60 -5.02 7.98
CA ARG A 138 11.28 -4.99 8.62
C ARG A 138 10.99 -3.65 9.29
N GLU A 139 11.92 -3.15 10.08
CA GLU A 139 11.75 -1.92 10.82
C GLU A 139 11.54 -0.72 9.89
N GLU A 140 12.31 -0.64 8.80
CA GLU A 140 12.20 0.45 7.83
C GLU A 140 10.86 0.41 7.07
N ILE A 141 10.41 -0.79 6.69
CA ILE A 141 9.12 -1.01 6.02
C ILE A 141 7.96 -0.66 6.95
N GLU A 142 7.94 -1.21 8.17
CA GLU A 142 6.88 -0.97 9.13
C GLU A 142 6.79 0.52 9.49
N PHE A 143 7.93 1.17 9.69
CA PHE A 143 7.98 2.60 9.96
C PHE A 143 7.45 3.43 8.78
N CYS A 144 7.92 3.16 7.56
CA CYS A 144 7.47 3.85 6.35
C CYS A 144 5.95 3.69 6.15
N MET A 145 5.47 2.45 6.16
CA MET A 145 4.05 2.13 5.95
C MET A 145 3.16 2.77 7.01
N ASN A 146 3.55 2.72 8.29
CA ASN A 146 2.75 3.33 9.35
C ASN A 146 2.73 4.86 9.30
N ALA A 147 3.85 5.50 8.95
CA ALA A 147 3.90 6.95 8.75
C ALA A 147 2.99 7.39 7.59
N VAL A 148 3.13 6.74 6.43
CA VAL A 148 2.32 7.02 5.23
C VAL A 148 0.84 6.74 5.48
N ARG A 149 0.50 5.58 6.08
CA ARG A 149 -0.87 5.21 6.45
C ARG A 149 -1.52 6.26 7.34
N SER A 150 -0.80 6.75 8.34
CA SER A 150 -1.30 7.76 9.28
C SER A 150 -1.58 9.09 8.57
N ALA A 151 -0.66 9.55 7.73
CA ALA A 151 -0.85 10.78 6.97
C ALA A 151 -1.98 10.69 5.94
N LEU A 152 -2.12 9.56 5.25
CA LEU A 152 -3.23 9.33 4.32
C LEU A 152 -4.57 9.31 5.04
N ASN A 153 -4.69 8.59 6.16
CA ASN A 153 -5.92 8.57 6.95
C ASN A 153 -6.30 9.97 7.43
N TYR A 154 -5.34 10.73 7.99
CA TYR A 154 -5.59 12.11 8.41
C TYR A 154 -6.05 12.99 7.24
N ARG A 155 -5.38 12.87 6.08
CA ARG A 155 -5.73 13.65 4.89
C ARG A 155 -7.13 13.33 4.38
N LEU A 156 -7.45 12.05 4.21
CA LEU A 156 -8.74 11.58 3.71
C LEU A 156 -9.89 11.95 4.67
N PHE A 157 -9.65 11.86 5.98
CA PHE A 157 -10.60 12.27 7.00
C PHE A 157 -10.84 13.79 6.98
N SER A 158 -9.76 14.60 6.94
CA SER A 158 -9.88 16.06 6.85
C SER A 158 -10.68 16.50 5.62
N ASP A 159 -10.47 15.84 4.47
CA ASP A 159 -11.24 16.11 3.26
C ASP A 159 -12.68 15.60 3.30
N ALA A 160 -13.00 14.65 4.19
CA ALA A 160 -14.38 14.22 4.43
C ALA A 160 -15.15 15.18 5.36
N ILE A 161 -14.46 15.96 6.19
CA ILE A 161 -15.09 16.98 7.06
C ILE A 161 -15.33 18.29 6.28
N LYS A 162 -14.44 18.64 5.35
CA LYS A 162 -14.50 19.91 4.62
C LYS A 162 -15.51 19.91 3.44
N ASN A 163 -16.00 18.74 3.03
CA ASN A 163 -16.96 18.56 1.95
C ASN A 163 -18.20 17.85 2.48
#